data_AF-A0A2A4MXC0-F1
#
_entry.id   AF-A0A2A4MXC0-F1
#
_cell.length_a   1.000
_cell.length_b   1.000
_cell.length_c   1.000
_cell.angle_alpha   90.00
_cell.angle_beta   90.00
_cell.angle_gamma   90.00
#
_symmetry.space_group_name_H-M   'P 1'
#
loop_
_entity.id
_entity.type
_entity.pdbx_description
1 polymer ?
#
loop_
_entity_poly.entity_id
_entity_poly.type
_entity_poly.pdbx_seq_one_letter_code
_entity_poly.pdbx_strand_id
1 'polypeptide(L)' 'MILYGIKNCDTVKKARRWLEANDVPFQFHDFRVDGLDQATI' A
#
# COMPACT_ATOMS: atom_id res chain seq x y z
N MET A 1 7.54 -0.55 -9.45
CA MET A 1 6.06 -0.68 -9.46
C MET A 1 5.50 0.00 -8.22
N ILE A 2 4.42 0.78 -8.30
CA ILE A 2 3.88 1.53 -7.15
C ILE A 2 2.76 0.71 -6.51
N LEU A 3 2.98 0.24 -5.29
CA LEU A 3 1.99 -0.42 -4.45
C LEU A 3 1.24 0.65 -3.67
N TYR A 4 0.00 0.90 -4.09
CA TYR A 4 -0.86 1.78 -3.35
C TYR A 4 -1.56 1.03 -2.22
N GLY A 5 -1.59 1.60 -1.03
CA GLY A 5 -2.26 0.97 0.09
C GLY A 5 -2.33 1.84 1.33
N ILE A 6 -2.89 1.28 2.38
CA ILE A 6 -3.01 1.92 3.69
C ILE A 6 -2.17 1.12 4.68
N LYS A 7 -1.23 1.78 5.37
CA LYS A 7 -0.37 1.15 6.40
C LYS A 7 -1.14 0.32 7.45
N ASN A 8 -2.39 0.67 7.74
CA ASN A 8 -3.23 -0.01 8.73
C ASN A 8 -4.13 -1.13 8.16
N CYS A 9 -4.03 -1.47 6.87
CA CYS A 9 -4.78 -2.57 6.28
C CYS A 9 -3.94 -3.86 6.29
N ASP A 10 -4.47 -4.93 6.87
CA ASP A 10 -3.78 -6.23 6.97
C ASP A 10 -3.44 -6.81 5.59
N THR A 11 -4.26 -6.53 4.58
CA THR A 11 -4.02 -6.93 3.18
C THR A 11 -2.73 -6.31 2.63
N VAL A 12 -2.49 -5.03 2.91
CA VAL A 12 -1.31 -4.30 2.45
C VAL A 12 -0.05 -4.79 3.16
N LYS A 13 -0.14 -5.09 4.46
CA LYS A 13 0.97 -5.70 5.21
C LYS A 13 1.36 -7.06 4.64
N LYS A 14 0.38 -7.89 4.25
CA LYS A 14 0.63 -9.18 3.58
C LYS A 14 1.25 -9.00 2.19
N ALA A 15 0.69 -8.11 1.38
CA ALA A 15 1.22 -7.82 0.05
C ALA A 15 2.65 -7.29 0.10
N ARG A 16 2.94 -6.38 1.03
CA ARG A 16 4.28 -5.82 1.23
C ARG A 16 5.30 -6.91 1.60
N ARG A 17 4.95 -7.76 2.58
CA ARG A 17 5.78 -8.91 2.97
C ARG A 17 6.03 -9.88 1.81
N TRP A 18 5.03 -10.13 0.98
CA TRP A 18 5.19 -11.00 -0.19
C TRP A 18 6.13 -10.36 -1.22
N LEU A 19 5.98 -9.07 -1.51
CA LEU A 19 6.85 -8.37 -2.44
C LEU A 19 8.29 -8.29 -1.93
N GLU A 20 8.49 -8.03 -0.65
CA GLU A 20 9.82 -8.07 0.00
C GLU A 20 10.44 -9.48 -0.05
N ALA A 21 9.64 -10.54 0.21
CA ALA A 21 10.12 -11.92 0.15
C ALA A 21 10.46 -12.39 -1.27
N ASN A 22 9.87 -11.78 -2.30
CA ASN A 22 10.16 -12.07 -3.70
C ASN A 22 11.21 -11.10 -4.29
N ASP A 23 11.83 -10.25 -3.46
CA ASP A 23 12.78 -9.21 -3.86
C ASP A 23 12.26 -8.34 -5.02
N VAL A 24 10.95 -8.08 -5.02
CA VAL A 24 10.32 -7.28 -6.07
C VAL A 24 10.48 -5.80 -5.70
N PRO A 25 11.11 -4.97 -6.54
CA PRO A 25 11.22 -3.55 -6.26
C PRO A 25 9.85 -2.86 -6.40
N PHE A 26 9.27 -2.50 -5.25
CA PHE A 26 8.02 -1.74 -5.17
C PHE A 26 8.20 -0.46 -4.36
N GLN A 27 7.47 0.59 -4.76
CA GLN A 27 7.32 1.81 -3.98
C GLN A 27 5.96 1.78 -3.28
N PHE A 28 5.93 1.96 -1.97
CA PHE A 28 4.69 2.00 -1.21
C PHE A 28 4.13 3.42 -1.17
N HIS A 29 2.88 3.59 -1.60
CA HIS A 29 2.16 4.86 -1.58
C HIS A 29 0.97 4.79 -0.60
N ASP A 30 1.03 5.59 0.47
CA ASP A 30 0.06 5.60 1.57
C ASP A 30 -1.18 6.45 1.26
N PHE A 31 -2.26 5.83 0.81
CA PHE A 31 -3.55 6.51 0.55
C PHE A 31 -4.16 7.17 1.79
N ARG A 32 -3.87 6.67 3.00
CA ARG A 32 -4.47 7.21 4.22
C ARG A 32 -3.74 8.44 4.76
N VAL A 33 -2.44 8.57 4.46
CA VAL A 33 -1.62 9.72 4.89
C VAL A 33 -1.77 10.86 3.89
N ASP A 34 -1.91 10.55 2.60
CA ASP A 34 -2.25 11.52 1.54
C ASP A 34 -3.71 12.03 1.63
N GLY A 35 -4.48 11.50 2.58
CA GLY A 35 -5.86 11.84 2.82
C GLY A 35 -6.77 10.75 2.30
N LEU A 36 -7.68 10.30 3.16
CA LEU A 36 -8.98 9.85 2.68
C LEU A 36 -9.58 11.04 1.93
N ASP A 37 -9.20 11.25 0.68
CA ASP A 37 -10.03 11.96 -0.25
C ASP A 37 -11.25 11.05 -0.42
N GLN A 38 -12.25 11.37 0.40
CA GLN A 38 -13.61 10.93 0.26
C GLN A 38 -14.23 11.47 -1.04
N ALA A 39 -13.46 11.69 -2.11
CA ALA A 39 -14.00 11.79 -3.46
C ALA A 39 -13.89 10.37 -4.06
N THR A 40 -14.84 9.49 -3.81
CA THR A 40 -16.17 9.69 -4.38
C THR A 40 -17.16 8.84 -3.57
N ILE A 41 -17.94 9.52 -2.72
CA ILE A 41 -19.35 9.16 -2.52
C ILE A 41 -20.09 9.50 -3.82
#